data_AF-A0A450UQD5-F1
#
_entry.id   AF-A0A450UQD5-F1
#
_cell.length_a   1.000
_cell.length_b   1.000
_cell.length_c   1.000
_cell.angle_alpha   90.00
_cell.angle_beta   90.00
_cell.angle_gamma   90.00
#
_symmetry.space_group_name_H-M   'P 1'
#
loop_
_entity.id
_entity.type
_entity.pdbx_description
1 polymer ?
#
loop_
_entity_poly.entity_id
_entity_poly.type
_entity_poly.pdbx_seq_one_letter_code
_entity_poly.pdbx_strand_id
1 'polypeptide(L)' 'MEVLRRFLLFCSGTNRALIEDCPPHDQLIQSAIGVTVLLTSFLAVLSGSYALYTVFQDTSVAISLGIVWALLIFNLE' A
#
# COMPACT_ATOMS: atom_id res chain seq x y z
N MET A 1 -8.56 3.14 -17.57
CA MET A 1 -7.32 3.63 -16.92
C MET A 1 -7.57 4.55 -15.72
N GLU A 2 -8.74 5.18 -15.59
CA GLU A 2 -9.06 6.01 -14.41
C GLU A 2 -9.18 5.25 -13.08
N VAL A 3 -9.70 4.02 -13.08
CA VAL A 3 -9.92 3.25 -11.83
C VAL A 3 -8.60 2.97 -11.11
N LEU A 4 -7.57 2.54 -11.85
CA LEU A 4 -6.25 2.29 -11.29
C LEU A 4 -5.64 3.59 -10.75
N ARG A 5 -5.69 4.69 -11.52
CA ARG A 5 -5.19 5.99 -11.06
C ARG A 5 -5.91 6.46 -9.80
N ARG A 6 -7.23 6.29 -9.71
CA ARG A 6 -8.04 6.65 -8.54
C ARG A 6 -7.69 5.81 -7.31
N PHE A 7 -7.30 4.55 -7.49
CA PHE A 7 -6.84 3.69 -6.40
C PHE A 7 -5.41 4.06 -5.96
N LEU A 8 -4.49 4.31 -6.88
CA LEU A 8 -3.15 4.79 -6.54
C LEU A 8 -3.19 6.15 -5.82
N LEU A 9 -4.05 7.07 -6.25
CA LEU A 9 -4.28 8.35 -5.56
C LEU A 9 -4.94 8.19 -4.18
N PHE A 10 -5.65 7.09 -3.94
CA PHE A 10 -6.12 6.74 -2.60
C PHE A 10 -4.95 6.31 -1.73
N CYS A 11 -4.10 5.43 -2.26
CA CYS A 11 -2.91 4.92 -1.56
C CYS A 11 -1.87 6.00 -1.27
N SER A 12 -1.82 7.09 -2.04
CA SER A 12 -0.91 8.20 -1.78
C SER A 12 -1.42 9.21 -0.75
N GLY A 13 -2.63 9.03 -0.21
CA GLY A 13 -3.24 9.97 0.75
C GLY A 13 -3.55 11.35 0.17
N THR A 14 -3.48 11.51 -1.16
CA THR A 14 -3.62 12.81 -1.82
C THR A 14 -5.07 13.29 -1.83
N ASN A 15 -5.30 14.57 -1.53
CA ASN A 15 -6.61 15.18 -1.64
C ASN A 15 -7.08 15.22 -3.11
N ARG A 16 -8.10 14.41 -3.44
CA ARG A 16 -8.63 14.27 -4.80
C ARG A 16 -9.14 15.58 -5.37
N ALA A 17 -9.81 16.40 -4.55
CA ALA A 17 -10.35 17.69 -5.00
C ALA A 17 -9.25 18.67 -5.42
N LEU A 18 -8.07 18.56 -4.80
CA LEU A 18 -6.94 19.44 -5.10
C LEU A 18 -6.16 18.97 -6.33
N ILE A 19 -5.98 17.65 -6.48
CA ILE A 19 -5.15 17.10 -7.55
C ILE A 19 -5.85 17.06 -8.91
N GLU A 20 -7.18 17.14 -8.91
CA GLU A 20 -7.99 17.14 -10.15
C GLU A 20 -7.86 18.46 -10.91
N ASP A 21 -7.64 19.58 -10.20
CA ASP A 21 -7.33 20.90 -10.76
C ASP A 21 -5.85 21.06 -11.17
N CYS A 22 -4.98 20.12 -10.76
CA CYS A 22 -3.55 20.14 -11.09
C CYS A 22 -3.24 19.60 -12.50
N PRO A 23 -2.10 20.00 -13.08
CA PRO A 23 -1.63 19.46 -14.36
C PRO A 23 -1.53 17.93 -14.36
N PRO A 24 -1.65 17.27 -15.53
CA PRO A 24 -1.58 15.82 -15.63
C PRO A 24 -0.25 15.23 -15.13
N HIS A 25 0.82 16.02 -15.16
CA HIS A 25 2.13 15.64 -14.64
C HIS A 25 2.12 15.40 -13.13
N ASP A 26 1.46 16.27 -12.35
CA ASP A 26 1.42 16.16 -10.89
C ASP A 26 0.56 14.95 -10.46
N GLN A 27 -0.53 14.70 -11.18
CA GLN A 27 -1.36 13.50 -10.95
C GLN A 27 -0.57 12.20 -11.18
N LEU A 28 0.35 12.20 -12.15
CA LEU A 28 1.23 11.05 -12.42
C LEU A 28 2.21 10.84 -11.26
N ILE A 29 2.83 11.91 -10.76
CA ILE A 29 3.75 11.85 -9.62
C ILE A 29 3.04 11.31 -8.38
N GLN A 30 1.85 11.84 -8.05
CA GLN A 30 1.09 11.37 -6.90
C GLN A 30 0.65 9.91 -7.05
N SER A 31 0.29 9.49 -8.26
CA SER A 31 0.00 8.09 -8.54
C SER A 31 1.24 7.20 -8.34
N ALA A 32 2.44 7.68 -8.70
CA ALA A 32 3.69 6.95 -8.49
C ALA A 32 4.06 6.80 -7.00
N ILE A 33 3.77 7.82 -6.18
CA ILE A 33 3.90 7.73 -4.71
C ILE A 33 2.98 6.62 -4.19
N GLY A 34 1.71 6.61 -4.62
CA GLY A 34 0.75 5.57 -4.23
C GLY A 34 1.16 4.15 -4.64
N VAL A 35 1.82 3.98 -5.80
CA VAL A 35 2.41 2.69 -6.19
C VAL A 35 3.50 2.25 -5.22
N THR A 36 4.38 3.17 -4.82
CA THR A 36 5.49 2.86 -3.91
C THR A 36 4.97 2.40 -2.56
N VAL A 37 4.01 3.12 -1.98
CA VAL A 37 3.37 2.75 -0.69
C VAL A 37 2.70 1.38 -0.77
N LEU A 38 1.97 1.11 -1.87
CA LEU A 38 1.34 -0.18 -2.07
C LEU A 38 2.35 -1.32 -2.22
N LEU A 39 3.48 -1.07 -2.91
CA LEU A 39 4.53 -2.06 -3.08
C LEU A 39 5.25 -2.35 -1.76
N THR A 40 5.53 -1.32 -0.95
CA THR A 40 6.15 -1.45 0.37
C THR A 40 5.25 -2.25 1.32
N SER A 41 3.96 -1.90 1.41
CA SER A 41 2.99 -2.65 2.23
C SER A 41 2.82 -4.10 1.77
N PHE A 42 2.77 -4.36 0.46
CA PHE A 42 2.72 -5.72 -0.07
C PHE A 42 3.97 -6.54 0.29
N LEU A 43 5.15 -5.96 0.13
CA LEU A 43 6.40 -6.63 0.50
C LEU A 43 6.49 -6.88 2.01
N ALA A 44 5.91 -5.99 2.81
CA ALA A 44 5.79 -6.17 4.26
C ALA A 44 4.87 -7.32 4.64
N VAL A 45 3.76 -7.55 3.92
CA VAL A 45 2.94 -8.77 4.09
C VAL A 45 3.81 -10.00 3.87
N LEU A 46 4.55 -10.06 2.76
CA LEU A 46 5.35 -11.22 2.40
C LEU A 46 6.46 -11.48 3.42
N SER A 47 7.20 -10.43 3.80
CA SER A 47 8.29 -10.52 4.77
C SER A 47 7.77 -10.86 6.17
N GLY A 48 6.73 -10.17 6.64
CA GLY A 48 6.10 -10.39 7.94
C GLY A 48 5.49 -11.79 8.04
N SER A 49 4.70 -12.21 7.04
CA SER A 49 4.09 -13.54 7.03
C SER A 49 5.16 -14.64 7.03
N TYR A 50 6.24 -14.49 6.27
CA TYR A 50 7.33 -15.46 6.28
C TYR A 50 8.01 -15.56 7.66
N ALA A 51 8.33 -14.42 8.28
CA ALA A 51 8.94 -14.39 9.62
C ALA A 51 8.01 -14.97 10.70
N LEU A 52 6.70 -14.73 10.60
CA LEU A 52 5.72 -15.26 11.54
C LEU A 52 5.49 -16.76 11.32
N TYR A 53 5.53 -17.23 10.07
CA TYR A 53 5.45 -18.65 9.76
C TYR A 53 6.63 -19.42 10.36
N THR A 54 7.85 -18.89 10.33
CA THR A 54 9.00 -19.57 10.94
C THR A 54 8.87 -19.70 12.45
N VAL A 55 8.24 -18.74 13.14
CA VAL A 55 8.02 -18.75 14.59
C VAL A 55 6.88 -19.66 15.00
N PHE A 56 5.71 -19.53 14.37
CA PHE A 56 4.49 -20.20 14.80
C PHE A 56 4.22 -21.54 14.10
N GLN A 57 4.86 -21.78 12.94
CA GLN A 57 4.62 -22.94 12.06
C GLN A 57 3.13 -23.11 11.68
N ASP A 58 2.34 -22.03 11.76
CA ASP A 58 0.92 -22.01 11.45
C ASP A 58 0.64 -20.99 10.34
N THR A 59 0.15 -21.47 9.20
CA THR A 59 -0.11 -20.65 8.01
C THR A 59 -1.21 -19.61 8.25
N SER A 60 -2.23 -19.94 9.04
CA SER A 60 -3.36 -19.03 9.29
C SER A 60 -2.94 -17.86 10.17
N VAL A 61 -2.16 -18.15 11.22
CA VAL A 61 -1.60 -17.12 12.11
C VAL A 61 -0.58 -16.26 11.37
N ALA A 62 0.28 -16.87 10.56
CA ALA A 62 1.30 -16.14 9.79
C ALA A 62 0.70 -15.12 8.83
N ILE A 63 -0.30 -15.51 8.04
CA ILE A 63 -0.94 -14.61 7.07
C ILE A 63 -1.72 -13.51 7.77
N SER A 64 -2.51 -13.84 8.80
CA SER A 64 -3.33 -12.85 9.52
C SER A 64 -2.47 -11.76 10.17
N LEU A 65 -1.40 -12.14 10.87
CA LEU A 65 -0.49 -11.19 11.48
C LEU A 65 0.38 -10.44 10.45
N GLY A 66 0.74 -11.08 9.32
CA GLY A 66 1.42 -10.41 8.22
C GLY A 66 0.57 -9.33 7.55
N ILE A 67 -0.74 -9.56 7.41
CA ILE A 67 -1.69 -8.54 6.92
C ILE A 67 -1.80 -7.38 7.91
N VAL A 68 -1.90 -7.65 9.21
CA VAL A 68 -1.91 -6.60 10.25
C VAL A 68 -0.64 -5.75 10.17
N TRP A 69 0.52 -6.38 9.97
CA TRP A 69 1.78 -5.68 9.82
C TRP A 69 1.80 -4.77 8.59
N ALA A 70 1.29 -5.25 7.46
CA ALA A 70 1.21 -4.44 6.25
C ALA A 70 0.19 -3.29 6.35
N LEU A 71 -0.93 -3.49 7.04
CA LEU A 71 -1.90 -2.43 7.32
C LEU A 71 -1.29 -1.32 8.17
N LEU A 72 -0.43 -1.68 9.13
CA LEU A 72 0.34 -0.71 9.91
C LEU A 72 1.26 0.13 9.03
N ILE A 73 2.01 -0.50 8.12
CA ILE A 73 2.89 0.23 7.20
C ILE A 73 2.09 1.10 6.24
N PHE A 74 1.00 0.57 5.68
CA PHE A 74 0.12 1.31 4.77
C PHE A 74 -0.58 2.50 5.46
N ASN A 75 -0.72 2.49 6.79
CA ASN A 75 -1.29 3.61 7.52
C ASN A 75 -0.25 4.70 7.84
N LEU A 76 1.03 4.31 7.93
CA LEU A 76 2.12 5.19 8.33
C LEU A 76 2.72 5.96 7.15
N GLU A 77 2.64 5.37 5.96
CA GLU A 77 3.00 5.99 4.67
C GLU A 77 1.77 6.58 3.97
#